data_AF-A0A753E4K4-F1
#
_entry.id   AF-A0A753E4K4-F1
#
_cell.length_a   1.000
_cell.length_b   1.000
_cell.length_c   1.000
_cell.angle_alpha   90.00
_cell.angle_beta   90.00
_cell.angle_gamma   90.00
#
_symmetry.space_group_name_H-M   'P 1'
#
loop_
_entity.id
_entity.type
_entity.pdbx_description
1 polymer ?
#
loop_
_entity_poly.entity_id
_entity_poly.type
_entity_poly.pdbx_seq_one_letter_code
_entity_poly.pdbx_strand_id
1 'polypeptide(L)'
;ARGSYRQITLRDAYIDHLLGYISVKNLTPLKLVVNSGNGAAGPVIDAIEARLKALGAPVEFIKIHNTPDGTFPNGIPNPLLPECRDDTRKAVIEHGADMGIAFDGDFDRCFLFDEKGQF
;
A
#
# COMPACT_ATOMS: atom_id res chain seq x y z
N ALA A 1 41.77 -6.52 -6.86
CA ALA A 1 40.97 -5.66 -7.78
C ALA A 1 40.10 -4.72 -6.96
N ARG A 2 39.84 -3.49 -7.42
CA ARG A 2 38.87 -2.57 -6.76
C ARG A 2 37.49 -2.77 -7.40
N GLY A 3 36.44 -2.82 -6.58
CA GLY A 3 35.06 -2.95 -7.06
C GLY A 3 34.48 -1.65 -7.62
N SER A 4 33.29 -1.72 -8.23
CA SER A 4 32.50 -0.58 -8.70
C SER A 4 31.15 -0.51 -8.01
N TYR A 5 30.58 0.69 -7.90
CA TYR A 5 29.23 0.95 -7.39
C TYR A 5 28.34 1.51 -8.49
N ARG A 6 27.09 1.07 -8.54
CA ARG A 6 26.06 1.61 -9.45
C ARG A 6 24.74 1.74 -8.71
N GLN A 7 24.06 2.87 -8.92
CA GLN A 7 22.67 3.05 -8.54
C GLN A 7 21.77 2.64 -9.70
N ILE A 8 20.77 1.83 -9.40
CA ILE A 8 19.73 1.41 -10.34
C ILE A 8 18.37 1.58 -9.69
N THR A 9 17.38 1.97 -10.48
CA THR A 9 15.98 1.94 -10.06
C THR A 9 15.33 0.68 -10.65
N LEU A 10 14.66 -0.09 -9.79
CA LEU A 10 13.98 -1.34 -10.18
C LEU A 10 12.47 -1.26 -9.97
N ARG A 11 11.95 -0.10 -9.54
CA ARG A 11 10.53 0.04 -9.18
C ARG A 11 9.62 -0.31 -10.34
N ASP A 12 9.86 0.24 -11.53
CA ASP A 12 9.00 -0.02 -12.69
C ASP A 12 9.01 -1.49 -13.09
N ALA A 13 10.19 -2.12 -13.15
CA ALA A 13 10.32 -3.55 -13.45
C ALA A 13 9.63 -4.42 -12.39
N TYR A 14 9.67 -4.01 -11.12
CA TYR A 14 8.96 -4.67 -10.04
C TYR A 14 7.44 -4.54 -10.18
N ILE A 15 6.92 -3.34 -10.47
CA ILE A 15 5.48 -3.13 -10.72
C ILE A 15 5.00 -3.92 -11.94
N ASP A 16 5.77 -3.93 -13.02
CA ASP A 16 5.47 -4.71 -14.23
C ASP A 16 5.39 -6.21 -13.91
N HIS A 17 6.32 -6.70 -13.09
CA HIS A 17 6.30 -8.08 -12.63
C HIS A 17 5.07 -8.40 -11.77
N LEU A 18 4.72 -7.52 -10.82
CA LEU A 18 3.54 -7.70 -9.97
C LEU A 18 2.24 -7.76 -10.77
N LEU A 19 2.08 -6.86 -11.75
CA LEU A 19 0.90 -6.87 -12.61
C LEU A 19 0.84 -8.10 -13.53
N GLY A 20 1.97 -8.79 -13.74
CA GLY A 20 1.99 -10.08 -14.42
C GLY A 20 1.27 -11.20 -13.66
N TYR A 21 1.04 -11.05 -12.34
CA TYR A 21 0.28 -12.04 -11.55
C TYR A 21 -1.23 -11.98 -11.75
N ILE A 22 -1.75 -10.86 -12.26
CA ILE A 22 -3.20 -10.64 -12.38
C ILE A 22 -3.58 -10.21 -13.79
N SER A 23 -4.82 -10.48 -14.19
CA SER A 23 -5.42 -9.82 -15.34
C SER A 23 -6.18 -8.60 -14.87
N VAL A 24 -5.70 -7.40 -15.22
CA VAL A 24 -6.37 -6.14 -14.86
C VAL A 24 -7.82 -6.08 -15.36
N LYS A 25 -8.13 -6.78 -16.46
CA LYS A 25 -9.51 -6.88 -16.99
C LYS A 25 -10.47 -7.62 -16.07
N ASN A 26 -9.95 -8.41 -15.12
CA ASN A 26 -10.77 -9.15 -14.17
C ASN A 26 -11.09 -8.32 -12.92
N LEU A 27 -10.51 -7.13 -12.78
CA LEU A 27 -10.79 -6.25 -11.65
C LEU A 27 -12.16 -5.59 -11.83
N THR A 28 -12.99 -5.70 -10.80
CA THR A 28 -14.24 -4.94 -10.65
C THR A 28 -13.95 -3.62 -9.94
N PRO A 29 -14.90 -2.65 -9.96
CA PRO A 29 -14.84 -1.49 -9.10
C PRO A 29 -14.50 -1.87 -7.66
N LEU A 30 -13.39 -1.34 -7.14
CA LEU A 30 -12.91 -1.56 -5.78
C LEU A 30 -12.41 -0.23 -5.19
N LYS A 31 -12.84 0.07 -3.98
CA LYS A 31 -12.31 1.17 -3.16
C LYS A 31 -11.52 0.60 -1.99
N LEU A 32 -10.23 0.87 -1.97
CA LEU A 32 -9.29 0.24 -1.03
C LEU A 32 -8.63 1.31 -0.16
N VAL A 33 -8.71 1.15 1.17
CA VAL A 33 -7.87 1.92 2.08
C VAL A 33 -6.50 1.28 2.15
N VAL A 34 -5.44 2.08 1.97
CA VAL A 34 -4.06 1.62 2.11
C VAL A 34 -3.33 2.48 3.13
N ASN A 35 -2.88 1.85 4.21
CA ASN A 35 -2.07 2.46 5.25
C ASN A 35 -0.61 2.00 5.09
N SER A 36 0.26 2.91 4.65
CA SER A 36 1.69 2.64 4.49
C SER A 36 2.49 2.92 5.76
N GLY A 37 1.86 3.43 6.82
CA GLY A 37 2.47 3.65 8.13
C GLY A 37 3.72 4.54 8.13
N ASN A 38 3.83 5.47 7.18
CA ASN A 38 5.01 6.27 6.89
C ASN A 38 6.29 5.45 6.59
N GLY A 39 6.11 4.17 6.24
CA GLY A 39 7.18 3.25 5.87
C GLY A 39 7.48 3.22 4.37
N ALA A 40 8.15 2.14 3.94
CA ALA A 40 8.65 1.98 2.58
C ALA A 40 7.55 1.71 1.53
N ALA A 41 6.34 1.34 1.96
CA ALA A 41 5.24 0.94 1.09
C ALA A 41 4.75 2.07 0.17
N GLY A 42 4.69 3.31 0.67
CA GLY A 42 3.98 4.40 0.01
C GLY A 42 4.40 4.69 -1.45
N PRO A 43 5.70 4.85 -1.74
CA PRO A 43 6.18 5.03 -3.11
C PRO A 43 5.87 3.86 -4.05
N VAL A 44 5.69 2.65 -3.52
CA VAL A 44 5.29 1.47 -4.32
C VAL A 44 3.78 1.53 -4.60
N ILE A 45 2.97 1.87 -3.60
CA ILE A 45 1.52 2.04 -3.75
C ILE A 45 1.20 3.14 -4.77
N ASP A 46 1.92 4.27 -4.74
CA ASP A 46 1.78 5.34 -5.74
C ASP A 46 2.09 4.86 -7.16
N ALA A 47 3.12 4.02 -7.32
CA ALA A 47 3.49 3.46 -8.61
C ALA A 47 2.48 2.41 -9.12
N ILE A 48 1.94 1.58 -8.22
CA ILE A 48 0.85 0.64 -8.53
C ILE A 48 -0.40 1.40 -8.98
N GLU A 49 -0.81 2.43 -8.21
CA GLU A 49 -1.95 3.29 -8.54
C GLU A 49 -1.80 3.93 -9.92
N ALA A 50 -0.64 4.53 -10.20
CA ALA A 50 -0.37 5.14 -11.49
C ALA A 50 -0.49 4.12 -12.64
N ARG A 51 0.00 2.89 -12.43
CA ARG A 51 -0.05 1.85 -13.45
C ARG A 51 -1.45 1.27 -13.65
N LEU A 52 -2.20 1.04 -12.58
CA LEU A 52 -3.61 0.61 -12.65
C LEU A 52 -4.47 1.66 -13.37
N LYS A 53 -4.27 2.95 -13.06
CA LYS A 53 -4.95 4.06 -13.75
C LYS A 53 -4.62 4.11 -15.24
N ALA A 54 -3.34 3.95 -15.60
CA ALA A 54 -2.92 3.91 -17.00
C ALA A 54 -3.53 2.73 -17.78
N LEU A 55 -3.84 1.63 -17.10
CA LEU A 55 -4.50 0.45 -17.66
C LEU A 55 -6.03 0.52 -17.61
N GLY A 56 -6.60 1.61 -17.09
CA GLY A 56 -8.05 1.79 -16.95
C GLY A 56 -8.69 0.85 -15.92
N ALA A 57 -7.93 0.37 -14.95
CA ALA A 57 -8.44 -0.45 -13.87
C ALA A 57 -9.41 0.36 -13.00
N PRO A 58 -10.58 -0.18 -12.62
CA PRO A 58 -11.55 0.52 -11.79
C PRO A 58 -11.21 0.39 -10.29
N VAL A 59 -9.98 0.74 -9.89
CA VAL A 59 -9.54 0.68 -8.49
C VAL A 59 -9.28 2.09 -7.98
N GLU A 60 -9.90 2.44 -6.86
CA GLU A 60 -9.71 3.70 -6.13
C GLU A 60 -8.90 3.41 -4.86
N PHE A 61 -7.80 4.14 -4.64
CA PHE A 61 -7.05 4.06 -3.39
C PHE A 61 -7.33 5.26 -2.49
N ILE A 62 -7.67 4.97 -1.24
CA ILE A 62 -7.67 5.93 -0.14
C ILE A 62 -6.39 5.70 0.66
N LYS A 63 -5.39 6.56 0.44
CA LYS A 63 -4.06 6.39 1.01
C LYS A 63 -3.94 7.19 2.32
N ILE A 64 -3.61 6.51 3.42
CA ILE A 64 -3.29 7.13 4.70
C ILE A 64 -1.84 6.85 5.07
N HIS A 65 -1.21 7.80 5.76
CA HIS A 65 0.18 7.70 6.21
C HIS A 65 1.15 7.28 5.08
N ASN A 66 0.91 7.78 3.87
CA ASN A 66 1.57 7.28 2.66
C ASN A 66 2.99 7.82 2.46
N THR A 67 3.25 9.05 2.86
CA THR A 67 4.55 9.69 2.68
C THR A 67 5.57 9.08 3.66
N PRO A 68 6.70 8.54 3.19
CA PRO A 68 7.73 8.01 4.08
C PRO A 68 8.26 9.06 5.04
N ASP A 69 8.29 8.73 6.33
CA ASP A 69 8.85 9.56 7.39
C ASP A 69 9.42 8.64 8.49
N GLY A 70 10.76 8.63 8.60
CA GLY A 70 11.47 7.77 9.55
C GLY A 70 11.30 8.16 11.02
N THR A 71 10.61 9.26 11.32
CA THR A 71 10.19 9.61 12.69
C THR A 71 8.89 8.92 13.10
N PHE A 72 8.17 8.32 12.15
CA PHE A 72 6.89 7.63 12.35
C PHE A 72 5.89 8.47 13.15
N PRO A 73 5.45 9.63 12.62
CA PRO A 73 4.63 10.58 13.37
C PRO A 73 3.27 10.02 13.80
N ASN A 74 2.81 8.94 13.15
CA ASN A 74 1.56 8.26 13.45
C ASN A 74 1.76 6.94 14.23
N GLY A 75 2.95 6.74 14.79
CA GLY A 75 3.32 5.52 15.51
C GLY A 75 4.04 4.49 14.63
N ILE A 76 4.64 3.49 15.27
CA ILE A 76 5.41 2.46 14.60
C ILE A 76 4.50 1.68 13.63
N PRO A 77 4.90 1.48 12.37
CA PRO A 77 4.13 0.70 11.40
C PRO A 77 4.20 -0.79 11.75
N ASN A 78 3.38 -1.22 12.70
CA ASN A 78 3.24 -2.63 13.08
C ASN A 78 1.77 -2.97 13.38
N PRO A 79 0.96 -3.26 12.35
CA PRO A 79 -0.47 -3.54 12.53
C PRO A 79 -0.81 -4.78 13.37
N LEU A 80 0.18 -5.60 13.75
CA LEU A 80 -0.02 -6.64 14.77
C LEU A 80 -0.40 -6.04 16.13
N LEU A 81 0.08 -4.85 16.45
CA LEU A 81 -0.28 -4.12 17.65
C LEU A 81 -1.69 -3.52 17.49
N PRO A 82 -2.66 -3.87 18.35
CA PRO A 82 -4.03 -3.36 18.25
C PRO A 82 -4.13 -1.83 18.17
N GLU A 83 -3.25 -1.11 18.85
CA GLU A 83 -3.15 0.35 18.84
C GLU A 83 -2.79 0.94 17.47
N CYS A 84 -2.09 0.18 16.61
CA CYS A 84 -1.70 0.60 15.27
C CYS A 84 -2.81 0.36 14.21
N ARG A 85 -3.97 -0.18 14.62
CA ARG A 85 -5.06 -0.57 13.70
C ARG A 85 -6.13 0.50 13.53
N ASP A 86 -6.22 1.41 14.51
CA ASP A 86 -7.36 2.30 14.68
C ASP A 86 -7.55 3.26 13.49
N ASP A 87 -6.47 3.80 12.95
CA ASP A 87 -6.52 4.72 11.81
C ASP A 87 -7.01 4.03 10.54
N THR A 88 -6.51 2.82 10.25
CA THR A 88 -6.97 2.02 9.10
C THR A 88 -8.44 1.67 9.24
N ARG A 89 -8.86 1.21 10.41
CA ARG A 89 -10.26 0.88 10.71
C ARG A 89 -11.18 2.08 10.52
N LYS A 90 -10.81 3.24 11.06
CA LYS A 90 -11.59 4.48 10.92
C LYS A 90 -11.70 4.90 9.47
N ALA A 91 -10.59 4.89 8.73
CA ALA A 91 -10.58 5.26 7.31
C ALA A 91 -11.46 4.33 6.46
N VAL A 92 -11.45 3.01 6.72
CA VAL A 92 -12.33 2.06 6.01
C VAL A 92 -13.80 2.44 6.19
N ILE A 93 -14.21 2.67 7.44
CA ILE A 93 -15.60 3.01 7.78
C ILE A 93 -15.98 4.39 7.22
N GLU A 94 -15.11 5.39 7.38
CA GLU A 94 -15.35 6.77 6.96
C GLU A 94 -15.53 6.88 5.44
N HIS A 95 -14.72 6.16 4.66
CA HIS A 95 -14.76 6.22 3.21
C HIS A 95 -15.69 5.19 2.56
N GLY A 96 -16.30 4.31 3.36
CA GLY A 96 -17.07 3.17 2.87
C GLY A 96 -16.25 2.35 1.88
N ALA A 97 -15.03 1.99 2.28
CA ALA A 97 -14.11 1.20 1.47
C ALA A 97 -14.47 -0.30 1.53
N ASP A 98 -14.20 -1.02 0.46
CA ASP A 98 -14.48 -2.46 0.36
C ASP A 98 -13.55 -3.29 1.25
N MET A 99 -12.34 -2.80 1.50
CA MET A 99 -11.38 -3.38 2.45
C MET A 99 -10.27 -2.38 2.81
N GLY A 100 -9.59 -2.65 3.91
CA GLY A 100 -8.35 -1.96 4.31
C GLY A 100 -7.12 -2.86 4.18
N ILE A 101 -5.99 -2.25 3.87
CA ILE A 101 -4.68 -2.90 3.78
C ILE A 101 -3.69 -2.05 4.56
N ALA A 102 -3.05 -2.61 5.59
CA ALA A 102 -1.98 -1.94 6.32
C ALA A 102 -0.68 -2.69 6.14
N PHE A 103 0.42 -1.95 5.95
CA PHE A 103 1.76 -2.51 5.82
C PHE A 103 2.60 -2.22 7.06
N ASP A 104 3.64 -3.02 7.26
CA ASP A 104 4.71 -2.69 8.19
C ASP A 104 5.81 -1.84 7.55
N GLY A 105 6.82 -1.47 8.34
CA GLY A 105 7.77 -0.41 8.00
C GLY A 105 8.61 -0.68 6.75
N ASP A 106 9.03 -1.92 6.51
CA ASP A 106 9.83 -2.33 5.35
C ASP A 106 9.01 -3.02 4.25
N PHE A 107 7.68 -3.06 4.39
CA PHE A 107 6.73 -3.43 3.33
C PHE A 107 6.78 -4.92 2.92
N ASP A 108 7.19 -5.83 3.82
CA ASP A 108 7.17 -7.27 3.56
C ASP A 108 5.94 -7.97 4.19
N ARG A 109 5.25 -7.32 5.13
CA ARG A 109 4.01 -7.81 5.73
C ARG A 109 2.85 -6.87 5.41
N CYS A 110 1.70 -7.49 5.14
CA CYS A 110 0.43 -6.78 4.99
C CYS A 110 -0.63 -7.41 5.89
N PHE A 111 -1.57 -6.57 6.30
CA PHE A 111 -2.67 -6.93 7.18
C PHE A 111 -3.96 -6.40 6.59
N LEU A 112 -4.99 -7.22 6.61
CA LEU A 112 -6.23 -6.95 5.92
C LEU A 112 -7.30 -6.55 6.92
N PHE A 113 -8.20 -5.67 6.50
CA PHE A 113 -9.38 -5.28 7.24
C PHE A 113 -10.60 -5.46 6.35
N ASP A 114 -11.68 -6.00 6.89
CA ASP A 114 -12.96 -6.11 6.20
C ASP A 114 -13.64 -4.74 6.03
N GLU A 115 -14.79 -4.70 5.34
CA GLU A 115 -15.55 -3.48 5.07
C GLU A 115 -16.13 -2.80 6.33
N LYS A 116 -16.18 -3.53 7.44
CA LYS A 116 -16.60 -3.05 8.77
C LYS A 116 -15.41 -2.63 9.62
N GLY A 117 -14.21 -2.61 9.03
CA GLY A 117 -12.96 -2.28 9.68
C GLY A 117 -12.53 -3.30 10.75
N GLN A 118 -13.03 -4.54 10.68
CA GLN A 118 -12.52 -5.64 11.50
C GLN A 118 -11.23 -6.17 10.90
N PHE A 119 -10.28 -6.54 11.75
CA PHE A 119 -8.99 -7.14 11.38
C PHE A 119 -9.12 -8.65 11.15
#